data_AF-A0A100IBY8-F1
#
_entry.id   AF-A0A100IBY8-F1
#
_cell.length_a   1.000
_cell.length_b   1.000
_cell.length_c   1.000
_cell.angle_alpha   90.00
_cell.angle_beta   90.00
_cell.angle_gamma   90.00
#
_symmetry.space_group_name_H-M   'P 1'
#
loop_
_entity.id
_entity.type
_entity.pdbx_description
1 polymer ?
#
loop_
_entity_poly.entity_id
_entity_poly.type
_entity_poly.pdbx_seq_one_letter_code
_entity_poly.pdbx_strand_id
1 'polypeptide(L)'
;MALYAAARQRPHRSIHDPEVRPLRLAVLKAATINLLILQFLFLGLFCYLFGSIFQQTTHIHNLNVLFVDYDGGAIGQAVRTAYQQLQGSGFPTLREQSVQAYPNPASIVSTVCNIHYWGGLYIVENASSRLSAALAGIGTATYNTSDVMTLVWNEARYSTVVDSAIESTILSLSEAARIIYTTTNGPAILQTMNTSDQTAIATLADPWTLSAINIQPTTQGSRLIYNTLVVILILIQEFFYLGYLNGLYQQFHLYTSVDAHRIAIIRQLISATYTFIGSLCTTGAIWAFRYGWHVNGAQFMITWMALWLFAHLNFLVLDVFTIWLAPPFVPMALISWVVLNVSSILLPFELSPGFYKWGYALPAHAIFQVMVDIWSGGCNPQLDYALPVLFAYEVVGMVLSSLGVYRRAHYAVLAEEAKKESQERLAVDAEGEAEKETPGSNGEQGPAGEAEAEEGEPSETQPEGFGERIREEMSRLERVHTTRQNTGPSFDLPYTD
;
A
#
# COMPACT_ATOMS: atom_id res chain seq x y z
N MET A 1 -11.38 -7.21 -39.05
CA MET A 1 -12.25 -7.82 -38.03
C MET A 1 -13.65 -7.97 -38.63
N ALA A 2 -13.93 -9.10 -39.26
CA ALA A 2 -15.25 -9.37 -39.84
C ALA A 2 -16.17 -9.84 -38.70
N LEU A 3 -17.15 -9.02 -38.34
CA LEU A 3 -18.17 -9.39 -37.35
C LEU A 3 -18.91 -10.64 -37.83
N TYR A 4 -19.06 -11.63 -36.95
CA TYR A 4 -19.67 -12.93 -37.21
C TYR A 4 -21.07 -12.78 -37.85
N ALA A 5 -21.26 -13.27 -39.08
CA ALA A 5 -22.45 -12.99 -39.89
C ALA A 5 -23.77 -13.47 -39.25
N ALA A 6 -23.75 -14.57 -38.50
CA ALA A 6 -24.93 -15.08 -37.81
C ALA A 6 -25.36 -14.22 -36.60
N ALA A 7 -24.47 -13.36 -36.07
CA ALA A 7 -24.84 -12.41 -35.02
C ALA A 7 -25.81 -11.33 -35.52
N ARG A 8 -25.77 -10.96 -36.82
CA ARG A 8 -26.73 -10.01 -37.43
C ARG A 8 -28.11 -10.61 -37.69
N GLN A 9 -28.19 -11.93 -37.83
CA GLN A 9 -29.42 -12.62 -38.20
C GLN A 9 -30.29 -12.97 -36.98
N ARG A 10 -29.77 -12.81 -35.75
CA ARG A 10 -30.59 -12.97 -34.54
C ARG A 10 -31.51 -11.75 -34.39
N PRO A 11 -32.84 -11.93 -34.31
CA PRO A 11 -33.74 -10.82 -34.03
C PRO A 11 -33.47 -10.27 -32.63
N HIS A 12 -32.93 -9.05 -32.57
CA HIS A 12 -32.77 -8.35 -31.30
C HIS A 12 -34.12 -7.77 -30.88
N ARG A 13 -34.64 -8.20 -29.73
CA ARG A 13 -35.86 -7.64 -29.14
C ARG A 13 -35.65 -6.16 -28.82
N SER A 14 -36.70 -5.36 -29.05
CA SER A 14 -36.68 -3.92 -28.76
C SER A 14 -36.49 -3.68 -27.26
N ILE A 15 -35.82 -2.59 -26.89
CA ILE A 15 -35.62 -2.23 -25.48
C ILE A 15 -36.92 -1.97 -24.72
N HIS A 16 -38.01 -1.68 -25.45
CA HIS A 16 -39.35 -1.44 -24.91
C HIS A 16 -40.23 -2.70 -24.85
N ASP A 17 -39.72 -3.84 -25.29
CA ASP A 17 -40.42 -5.13 -25.22
C ASP A 17 -40.70 -5.48 -23.73
N PRO A 18 -41.95 -5.82 -23.36
CA PRO A 18 -42.31 -6.18 -21.99
C PRO A 18 -41.49 -7.35 -21.42
N GLU A 19 -40.98 -8.26 -22.26
CA GLU A 19 -40.11 -9.35 -21.81
C GLU A 19 -38.70 -8.89 -21.42
N VAL A 20 -38.26 -7.73 -21.93
CA VAL A 20 -36.93 -7.12 -21.65
C VAL A 20 -37.01 -6.17 -20.44
N ARG A 21 -38.21 -5.70 -20.08
CA ARG A 21 -38.46 -4.85 -18.90
C ARG A 21 -37.93 -5.41 -17.57
N PRO A 22 -38.15 -6.69 -17.20
CA PRO A 22 -37.60 -7.24 -15.95
C PRO A 22 -36.07 -7.30 -15.97
N LEU A 23 -35.48 -7.62 -17.13
CA LEU A 23 -34.02 -7.66 -17.30
C LEU A 23 -33.39 -6.27 -17.14
N ARG A 24 -34.01 -5.24 -17.74
CA ARG A 24 -33.60 -3.83 -17.57
C ARG A 24 -33.66 -3.38 -16.12
N LEU A 25 -34.74 -3.72 -15.41
CA LEU A 25 -34.90 -3.36 -14.00
C LEU A 25 -33.86 -4.06 -13.13
N ALA A 26 -33.54 -5.33 -13.43
CA ALA A 26 -32.49 -6.07 -12.75
C ALA A 26 -31.11 -5.44 -12.98
N VAL A 27 -30.77 -5.07 -14.21
CA VAL A 27 -29.52 -4.36 -14.54
C VAL A 27 -29.46 -3.01 -13.84
N LEU A 28 -30.53 -2.21 -13.90
CA LEU A 28 -30.58 -0.91 -13.22
C LEU A 28 -30.40 -1.08 -11.70
N LYS A 29 -31.10 -2.03 -11.09
CA LYS A 29 -30.98 -2.33 -9.67
C LYS A 29 -29.54 -2.75 -9.30
N ALA A 30 -28.94 -3.68 -10.04
CA ALA A 30 -27.58 -4.14 -9.80
C ALA A 30 -26.54 -3.03 -10.01
N ALA A 31 -26.71 -2.20 -11.04
CA ALA A 31 -25.85 -1.05 -11.32
C ALA A 31 -25.97 0.01 -10.22
N THR A 32 -27.18 0.35 -9.77
CA THR A 32 -27.39 1.31 -8.68
C THR A 32 -26.81 0.81 -7.36
N ILE A 33 -26.98 -0.47 -7.03
CA ILE A 33 -26.40 -1.05 -5.81
C ILE A 33 -24.86 -0.98 -5.87
N ASN A 34 -24.25 -1.43 -6.96
CA ASN A 34 -22.79 -1.36 -7.11
C ASN A 34 -22.26 0.08 -7.12
N LEU A 35 -22.98 1.01 -7.73
CA LEU A 35 -22.64 2.43 -7.72
C LEU A 35 -22.60 2.97 -6.29
N LEU A 36 -23.63 2.70 -5.49
CA LEU A 36 -23.67 3.15 -4.10
C LEU A 36 -22.54 2.52 -3.28
N ILE A 37 -22.31 1.20 -3.41
CA ILE A 37 -21.24 0.50 -2.70
C ILE A 37 -19.87 1.12 -3.03
N LEU A 38 -19.57 1.31 -4.32
CA LEU A 38 -18.30 1.90 -4.74
C LEU A 38 -18.18 3.36 -4.27
N GLN A 39 -19.24 4.16 -4.34
CA GLN A 39 -19.19 5.54 -3.91
C GLN A 39 -18.91 5.66 -2.40
N PHE A 40 -19.56 4.84 -1.57
CA PHE A 40 -19.29 4.81 -0.13
C PHE A 40 -17.92 4.25 0.19
N LEU A 41 -17.46 3.23 -0.55
CA LEU A 41 -16.11 2.69 -0.40
C LEU A 41 -15.05 3.76 -0.66
N PHE A 42 -15.07 4.39 -1.83
CA PHE A 42 -14.10 5.42 -2.18
C PHE A 42 -14.18 6.63 -1.25
N LEU A 43 -15.39 7.05 -0.85
CA LEU A 43 -15.54 8.08 0.18
C LEU A 43 -14.83 7.68 1.48
N GLY A 44 -15.04 6.46 1.96
CA GLY A 44 -14.38 5.94 3.15
C GLY A 44 -12.85 5.89 3.00
N LEU A 45 -12.34 5.45 1.85
CA LEU A 45 -10.91 5.41 1.56
C LEU A 45 -10.28 6.81 1.48
N PHE A 46 -10.97 7.78 0.88
CA PHE A 46 -10.52 9.18 0.88
C PHE A 46 -10.55 9.79 2.27
N CYS A 47 -11.60 9.56 3.06
CA CYS A 47 -11.66 9.99 4.45
C CYS A 47 -10.53 9.37 5.27
N TYR A 48 -10.21 8.09 5.05
CA TYR A 48 -9.10 7.42 5.71
C TYR A 48 -7.75 8.05 5.33
N LEU A 49 -7.50 8.19 4.03
CA LEU A 49 -6.26 8.75 3.49
C LEU A 49 -6.03 10.21 3.92
N PHE A 50 -7.02 11.08 3.76
CA PHE A 50 -6.89 12.49 4.15
C PHE A 50 -6.89 12.66 5.67
N GLY A 51 -7.63 11.80 6.39
CA GLY A 51 -7.62 11.80 7.84
C GLY A 51 -6.26 11.37 8.42
N SER A 52 -5.53 10.45 7.77
CA SER A 52 -4.22 10.01 8.26
C SER A 52 -3.15 11.12 8.17
N ILE A 53 -3.31 12.06 7.24
CA ILE A 53 -2.43 13.22 7.06
C ILE A 53 -3.02 14.53 7.63
N PHE A 54 -4.18 14.44 8.28
CA PHE A 54 -4.91 15.60 8.73
C PHE A 54 -4.15 16.35 9.84
N GLN A 55 -4.05 17.66 9.67
CA GLN A 55 -3.36 18.56 10.61
C GLN A 55 -1.91 18.15 10.94
N GLN A 56 -1.20 17.54 9.98
CA GLN A 56 0.20 17.15 10.19
C GLN A 56 1.09 18.29 10.75
N THR A 57 0.83 19.54 10.33
CA THR A 57 1.59 20.71 10.76
C THR A 57 1.37 21.06 12.22
N THR A 58 0.20 20.80 12.79
CA THR A 58 -0.05 21.08 14.22
C THR A 58 0.51 20.00 15.13
N HIS A 59 0.89 18.84 14.58
CA HIS A 59 1.51 17.73 15.31
C HIS A 59 3.04 17.75 15.26
N ILE A 60 3.67 18.75 14.63
CA ILE A 60 5.14 18.83 14.53
C ILE A 60 5.79 18.89 15.92
N HIS A 61 5.12 19.48 16.91
CA HIS A 61 5.57 19.47 18.31
C HIS A 61 5.80 18.05 18.89
N ASN A 62 5.19 17.00 18.33
CA ASN A 62 5.45 15.62 18.76
C ASN A 62 6.84 15.12 18.33
N LEU A 63 7.50 15.78 17.37
CA LEU A 63 8.86 15.49 16.97
C LEU A 63 9.81 16.11 17.99
N ASN A 64 10.50 15.27 18.76
CA ASN A 64 11.47 15.73 19.74
C ASN A 64 12.86 15.86 19.11
N VAL A 65 13.49 17.01 19.29
CA VAL A 65 14.89 17.30 18.91
C VAL A 65 15.71 17.45 20.18
N LEU A 66 16.80 16.69 20.31
CA LEU A 66 17.73 16.79 21.44
C LEU A 66 18.50 18.12 21.34
N PHE A 67 18.62 18.86 22.44
CA PHE A 67 19.45 20.05 22.52
C PHE A 67 20.50 19.92 23.62
N VAL A 68 21.77 20.12 23.29
CA VAL A 68 22.87 20.10 24.26
C VAL A 68 23.73 21.34 24.06
N ASP A 69 23.84 22.15 25.11
CA ASP A 69 24.66 23.35 25.12
C ASP A 69 25.99 23.07 25.83
N TYR A 70 27.05 22.78 25.07
CA TYR A 70 28.39 22.58 25.64
C TYR A 70 29.11 23.90 25.94
N ASP A 71 28.61 25.02 25.41
CA ASP A 71 29.19 26.35 25.60
C ASP A 71 28.71 26.98 26.91
N GLY A 72 27.42 26.84 27.24
CA GLY A 72 26.80 27.44 28.42
C GLY A 72 26.80 28.98 28.40
N GLY A 73 27.08 29.59 27.24
CA GLY A 73 27.31 31.01 27.07
C GLY A 73 26.16 31.77 26.39
N ALA A 74 26.50 32.95 25.86
CA ALA A 74 25.55 33.87 25.23
C ALA A 74 24.86 33.29 23.99
N ILE A 75 25.53 32.41 23.23
CA ILE A 75 24.94 31.71 22.07
C ILE A 75 23.84 30.75 22.54
N GLY A 76 24.11 29.94 23.57
CA GLY A 76 23.10 29.05 24.16
C GLY A 76 21.89 29.80 24.70
N GLN A 77 22.11 30.93 25.37
CA GLN A 77 21.02 31.78 25.83
C GLN A 77 20.18 32.34 24.66
N ALA A 78 20.84 32.76 23.57
CA ALA A 78 20.14 33.24 22.38
C ALA A 78 19.28 32.15 21.73
N VAL A 79 19.77 30.90 21.67
CA VAL A 79 18.98 29.75 21.18
C VAL A 79 17.77 29.49 22.07
N ARG A 80 17.92 29.50 23.40
CA ARG A 80 16.80 29.31 24.34
C ARG A 80 15.74 30.38 24.16
N THR A 81 16.14 31.65 24.06
CA THR A 81 15.21 32.77 23.83
C THR A 81 14.55 32.69 22.44
N ALA A 82 15.28 32.28 21.40
CA ALA A 82 14.74 32.10 20.06
C ALA A 82 13.69 30.99 20.04
N TYR A 83 13.99 29.86 20.69
CA TYR A 83 13.06 28.76 20.82
C TYR A 83 11.79 29.17 21.57
N GLN A 84 11.89 29.98 22.63
CA GLN A 84 10.72 30.50 23.35
C GLN A 84 9.79 31.34 22.48
N GLN A 85 10.32 32.03 21.46
CA GLN A 85 9.53 32.83 20.50
C GLN A 85 8.93 31.97 19.37
N LEU A 86 9.63 30.90 18.98
CA LEU A 86 9.25 30.05 17.84
C LEU A 86 8.44 28.81 18.24
N GLN A 87 8.50 28.38 19.49
CA GLN A 87 7.79 27.20 19.98
C GLN A 87 6.28 27.32 19.74
N GLY A 88 5.68 26.22 19.32
CA GLY A 88 4.26 26.14 19.01
C GLY A 88 3.92 24.78 18.42
N SER A 89 2.66 24.60 18.02
CA SER A 89 2.19 23.33 17.43
C SER A 89 2.94 22.96 16.13
N GLY A 90 3.39 23.97 15.38
CA GLY A 90 4.15 23.86 14.13
C GLY A 90 5.66 23.76 14.26
N PHE A 91 6.20 23.67 15.48
CA PHE A 91 7.65 23.65 15.70
C PHE A 91 8.03 22.40 16.51
N PRO A 92 9.13 21.70 16.17
CA PRO A 92 9.54 20.49 16.89
C PRO A 92 9.89 20.81 18.35
N THR A 93 9.55 19.91 19.28
CA THR A 93 9.87 20.13 20.69
C THR A 93 11.37 19.99 20.92
N LEU A 94 12.02 21.09 21.31
CA LEU A 94 13.42 21.10 21.71
C LEU A 94 13.56 20.56 23.14
N ARG A 95 14.24 19.43 23.30
CA ARG A 95 14.49 18.76 24.58
C ARG A 95 15.91 19.02 25.03
N GLU A 96 16.05 20.04 25.88
CA GLU A 96 17.35 20.36 26.47
C GLU A 96 17.80 19.27 27.45
N GLN A 97 19.04 18.83 27.30
CA GLN A 97 19.68 17.83 28.14
C GLN A 97 21.04 18.31 28.62
N SER A 98 21.45 17.80 29.78
CA SER A 98 22.71 18.18 30.41
C SER A 98 23.92 17.58 29.68
N VAL A 99 25.05 18.30 29.69
CA VAL A 99 26.33 17.84 29.15
C VAL A 99 26.79 16.54 29.83
N GLN A 100 26.43 16.30 31.09
CA GLN A 100 26.76 15.06 31.81
C GLN A 100 26.06 13.83 31.20
N ALA A 101 24.85 14.00 30.68
CA ALA A 101 24.11 12.93 30.01
C ALA A 101 24.64 12.65 28.60
N TYR A 102 25.15 13.68 27.93
CA TYR A 102 25.71 13.60 26.57
C TYR A 102 27.10 14.23 26.52
N PRO A 103 28.14 13.60 27.08
CA PRO A 103 29.45 14.22 27.24
C PRO A 103 30.23 14.41 25.93
N ASN A 104 29.84 13.71 24.86
CA ASN A 104 30.52 13.74 23.56
C ASN A 104 29.50 13.94 22.43
N PRO A 105 29.72 14.81 21.44
CA PRO A 105 28.87 14.93 20.26
C PRO A 105 28.57 13.60 19.54
N ALA A 106 29.47 12.61 19.58
CA ALA A 106 29.21 11.29 19.02
C ALA A 106 28.02 10.55 19.69
N SER A 107 27.76 10.83 20.98
CA SER A 107 26.60 10.28 21.69
C SER A 107 25.28 10.84 21.15
N ILE A 108 25.27 12.09 20.68
CA ILE A 108 24.11 12.71 20.01
C ILE A 108 23.85 11.99 18.69
N VAL A 109 24.89 11.76 17.88
CA VAL A 109 24.78 11.00 16.62
C VAL A 109 24.21 9.60 16.85
N SER A 110 24.75 8.87 17.84
CA SER A 110 24.25 7.53 18.19
C SER A 110 22.79 7.57 18.66
N THR A 111 22.39 8.59 19.41
CA THR A 111 21.03 8.72 19.95
C THR A 111 20.01 9.02 18.84
N VAL A 112 20.38 9.86 17.87
CA VAL A 112 19.57 10.12 16.67
C VAL A 112 19.51 8.89 15.77
N CYS A 113 20.62 8.17 15.60
CA CYS A 113 20.69 6.90 14.87
C CYS A 113 19.78 5.82 15.50
N ASN A 114 19.66 5.80 16.82
CA ASN A 114 18.77 4.89 17.56
C ASN A 114 17.31 5.38 17.65
N ILE A 115 16.91 6.42 16.90
CA ILE A 115 15.52 6.93 16.83
C ILE A 115 14.96 7.45 18.17
N HIS A 116 15.80 7.72 19.17
CA HIS A 116 15.30 8.34 20.42
C HIS A 116 14.89 9.80 20.20
N TYR A 117 15.52 10.47 19.24
CA TYR A 117 15.18 11.82 18.79
C TYR A 117 15.14 11.90 17.26
N TRP A 118 14.35 12.84 16.74
CA TRP A 118 14.26 13.12 15.30
C TRP A 118 15.45 13.91 14.76
N GLY A 119 16.14 14.63 15.65
CA GLY A 119 17.40 15.31 15.37
C GLY A 119 18.10 15.68 16.67
N GLY A 120 19.32 16.17 16.55
CA GLY A 120 20.13 16.66 17.67
C GLY A 120 20.78 17.98 17.30
N LEU A 121 20.57 19.02 18.10
CA LEU A 121 21.22 20.31 17.97
C LEU A 121 22.21 20.46 19.12
N TYR A 122 23.46 20.80 18.83
CA TYR A 122 24.40 21.13 19.89
C TYR A 122 25.24 22.35 19.55
N ILE A 123 25.67 23.04 20.61
CA ILE A 123 26.57 24.19 20.55
C ILE A 123 27.93 23.73 21.02
N VAL A 124 28.98 24.01 20.26
CA VAL A 124 30.35 23.58 20.53
C VAL A 124 30.90 24.32 21.76
N GLU A 125 31.70 23.65 22.59
CA GLU A 125 32.38 24.24 23.75
C GLU A 125 33.14 25.53 23.37
N ASN A 126 33.11 26.54 24.25
CA ASN A 126 33.80 27.83 24.08
C ASN A 126 33.40 28.63 22.83
N ALA A 127 32.30 28.31 22.16
CA ALA A 127 31.84 29.03 20.97
C ALA A 127 31.55 30.51 21.25
N SER A 128 30.89 30.85 22.38
CA SER A 128 30.62 32.24 22.75
C SER A 128 31.91 33.02 22.97
N SER A 129 32.89 32.42 23.65
CA SER A 129 34.19 33.04 23.89
C SER A 129 34.98 33.25 22.59
N ARG A 130 35.01 32.25 21.70
CA ARG A 130 35.65 32.37 20.38
C ARG A 130 35.03 33.48 19.54
N LEU A 131 33.70 33.55 19.50
CA LEU A 131 32.98 34.60 18.78
C LEU A 131 33.29 35.99 19.37
N SER A 132 33.26 36.14 20.69
CA SER A 132 33.59 37.41 21.35
C SER A 132 35.03 37.87 21.10
N ALA A 133 35.99 36.92 21.07
CA ALA A 133 37.39 37.21 20.75
C ALA A 133 37.56 37.65 19.29
N ALA A 134 36.89 36.97 18.36
CA ALA A 134 36.89 37.34 16.95
C ALA A 134 36.31 38.74 16.73
N LEU A 135 35.21 39.09 17.40
CA LEU A 135 34.63 40.44 17.35
C LEU A 135 35.58 41.50 17.93
N ALA A 136 36.36 41.17 18.96
CA ALA A 136 37.38 42.05 19.52
C ALA A 136 38.65 42.20 18.65
N GLY A 137 38.71 41.55 17.47
CA GLY A 137 39.88 41.57 16.58
C GLY A 137 41.00 40.62 17.01
N ILE A 138 40.71 39.65 17.90
CA ILE A 138 41.68 38.68 18.41
C ILE A 138 41.41 37.32 17.75
N GLY A 139 42.40 36.78 17.03
CA GLY A 139 42.26 35.46 16.39
C GLY A 139 41.25 35.44 15.23
N THR A 140 40.99 36.59 14.61
CA THR A 140 40.01 36.76 13.52
C THR A 140 40.30 35.88 12.30
N ALA A 141 41.57 35.72 11.93
CA ALA A 141 41.98 34.86 10.81
C ALA A 141 41.73 33.36 11.03
N THR A 142 41.46 32.94 12.27
CA THR A 142 41.25 31.54 12.66
C THR A 142 39.81 31.24 13.07
N TYR A 143 38.92 32.24 13.06
CA TYR A 143 37.52 32.03 13.44
C TYR A 143 36.76 31.27 12.35
N ASN A 144 36.26 30.09 12.67
CA ASN A 144 35.44 29.27 11.79
C ASN A 144 33.96 29.41 12.16
N THR A 145 33.18 30.02 11.27
CA THR A 145 31.73 30.23 11.47
C THR A 145 30.96 28.91 11.58
N SER A 146 31.48 27.82 11.00
CA SER A 146 30.84 26.49 11.03
C SER A 146 31.09 25.74 12.35
N ASP A 147 32.06 26.15 13.16
CA ASP A 147 32.45 25.48 14.41
C ASP A 147 31.78 26.11 15.64
N VAL A 148 30.47 26.35 15.54
CA VAL A 148 29.67 27.01 16.58
C VAL A 148 28.47 26.16 16.96
N MET A 149 27.67 25.75 15.98
CA MET A 149 26.44 25.00 16.19
C MET A 149 26.31 23.95 15.11
N THR A 150 25.93 22.74 15.50
CA THR A 150 25.77 21.61 14.58
C THR A 150 24.41 20.93 14.79
N LEU A 151 23.71 20.70 13.69
CA LEU A 151 22.51 19.89 13.61
C LEU A 151 22.87 18.48 13.12
N VAL A 152 22.32 17.46 13.79
CA VAL A 152 22.45 16.05 13.47
C VAL A 152 21.08 15.48 13.15
N TRP A 153 20.91 14.81 12.01
CA TRP A 153 19.64 14.16 11.65
C TRP A 153 19.87 12.97 10.71
N ASN A 154 18.84 12.14 10.53
CA ASN A 154 18.85 11.06 9.56
C ASN A 154 17.83 11.33 8.46
N GLU A 155 18.30 11.82 7.30
CA GLU A 155 17.41 12.13 6.16
C GLU A 155 16.74 10.88 5.58
N ALA A 156 17.31 9.68 5.74
CA ALA A 156 16.67 8.44 5.30
C ALA A 156 15.33 8.17 6.02
N ARG A 157 15.13 8.71 7.23
CA ARG A 157 13.92 8.51 8.03
C ARG A 157 12.85 9.51 7.63
N TYR A 158 11.99 9.16 6.67
CA TYR A 158 10.94 10.05 6.12
C TYR A 158 11.51 11.39 5.61
N SER A 159 12.35 11.33 4.59
CA SER A 159 13.09 12.47 4.03
C SER A 159 12.27 13.76 3.89
N THR A 160 11.06 13.70 3.32
CA THR A 160 10.23 14.90 3.12
C THR A 160 9.82 15.57 4.43
N VAL A 161 9.60 14.78 5.48
CA VAL A 161 9.24 15.29 6.81
C VAL A 161 10.46 15.84 7.51
N VAL A 162 11.59 15.14 7.48
CA VAL A 162 12.79 15.61 8.19
C VAL A 162 13.36 16.87 7.54
N ASP A 163 13.38 16.98 6.21
CA ASP A 163 13.80 18.18 5.49
C ASP A 163 12.96 19.41 5.91
N SER A 164 11.63 19.24 5.97
CA SER A 164 10.71 20.36 6.23
C SER A 164 10.50 20.66 7.71
N ALA A 165 10.41 19.64 8.56
CA ALA A 165 10.04 19.78 9.96
C ALA A 165 11.24 19.80 10.92
N ILE A 166 12.43 19.37 10.49
CA ILE A 166 13.65 19.36 11.32
C ILE A 166 14.73 20.26 10.72
N GLU A 167 15.20 20.02 9.49
CA GLU A 167 16.30 20.79 8.90
C GLU A 167 15.90 22.27 8.74
N SER A 168 14.81 22.55 8.02
CA SER A 168 14.33 23.91 7.78
C SER A 168 13.93 24.65 9.07
N THR A 169 13.32 23.96 10.04
CA THR A 169 12.88 24.57 11.30
C THR A 169 14.06 24.90 12.20
N ILE A 170 15.07 24.03 12.29
CA ILE A 170 16.27 24.28 13.10
C ILE A 170 17.18 25.31 12.42
N LEU A 171 17.24 25.36 11.08
CA LEU A 171 17.88 26.46 10.38
C LEU A 171 17.21 27.79 10.74
N SER A 172 15.88 27.85 10.72
CA SER A 172 15.12 29.04 11.14
C SER A 172 15.38 29.43 12.59
N LEU A 173 15.52 28.44 13.50
CA LEU A 173 15.90 28.66 14.89
C LEU A 173 17.32 29.24 15.02
N SER A 174 18.28 28.73 14.26
CA SER A 174 19.65 29.25 14.23
C SER A 174 19.65 30.71 13.79
N GLU A 175 18.91 31.07 12.72
CA GLU A 175 18.83 32.46 12.26
C GLU A 175 18.13 33.38 13.27
N ALA A 176 17.05 32.93 13.91
CA ALA A 176 16.42 33.68 14.99
C ALA A 176 17.37 33.88 16.18
N ALA A 177 18.16 32.86 16.53
CA ALA A 177 19.18 32.94 17.56
C ALA A 177 20.28 33.95 17.21
N ARG A 178 20.69 34.06 15.94
CA ARG A 178 21.63 35.12 15.49
C ARG A 178 21.07 36.50 15.76
N ILE A 179 19.83 36.75 15.38
CA ILE A 179 19.16 38.03 15.59
C ILE A 179 19.10 38.36 17.09
N ILE A 180 18.71 37.39 17.92
CA ILE A 180 18.65 37.58 19.38
C ILE A 180 20.03 37.81 19.99
N TYR A 181 21.05 37.07 19.56
CA TYR A 181 22.42 37.26 20.01
C TYR A 181 22.91 38.67 19.71
N THR A 182 22.76 39.13 18.47
CA THR A 182 23.23 40.45 18.02
C THR A 182 22.45 41.57 18.70
N THR A 183 21.14 41.43 18.90
CA THR A 183 20.33 42.47 19.57
C THR A 183 20.58 42.54 21.07
N THR A 184 20.77 41.39 21.73
CA THR A 184 21.00 41.32 23.18
C THR A 184 22.41 41.76 23.55
N ASN A 185 23.42 41.28 22.80
CA ASN A 185 24.84 41.55 23.10
C ASN A 185 25.40 42.74 22.30
N GLY A 186 24.66 43.24 21.31
CA GLY A 186 25.09 44.32 20.40
C GLY A 186 25.70 45.54 21.09
N PRO A 187 25.07 46.12 22.13
CA PRO A 187 25.65 47.26 22.85
C PRO A 187 27.02 46.96 23.46
N ALA A 188 27.21 45.75 24.01
CA ALA A 188 28.50 45.34 24.58
C ALA A 188 29.52 45.06 23.46
N ILE A 189 29.10 44.39 22.39
CA ILE A 189 29.94 44.12 21.21
C ILE A 189 30.45 45.44 20.61
N LEU A 190 29.59 46.44 20.41
CA LEU A 190 29.98 47.74 19.85
C LEU A 190 31.00 48.51 20.71
N GLN A 191 31.10 48.22 22.00
CA GLN A 191 32.08 48.83 22.90
C GLN A 191 33.46 48.14 22.81
N THR A 192 33.49 46.83 22.56
CA THR A 192 34.71 46.02 22.57
C THR A 192 35.23 45.66 21.18
N MET A 193 34.42 45.87 20.15
CA MET A 193 34.72 45.47 18.78
C MET A 193 35.84 46.30 18.16
N ASN A 194 36.74 45.63 17.45
CA ASN A 194 37.74 46.31 16.63
C ASN A 194 37.12 46.76 15.29
N THR A 195 36.61 47.98 15.25
CA THR A 195 35.98 48.56 14.04
C THR A 195 36.96 48.85 12.90
N SER A 196 38.26 48.75 13.14
CA SER A 196 39.30 48.88 12.11
C SER A 196 39.65 47.55 11.42
N ASP A 197 39.20 46.42 11.98
CA ASP A 197 39.41 45.09 11.39
C ASP A 197 38.21 44.69 10.53
N GLN A 198 38.43 44.55 9.22
CA GLN A 198 37.39 44.14 8.27
C GLN A 198 36.85 42.73 8.55
N THR A 199 37.67 41.85 9.13
CA THR A 199 37.23 40.49 9.50
C THR A 199 36.30 40.52 10.71
N ALA A 200 36.56 41.38 11.71
CA ALA A 200 35.64 41.56 12.84
C ALA A 200 34.27 42.07 12.37
N ILE A 201 34.23 43.00 11.40
CA ILE A 201 32.98 43.47 10.78
C ILE A 201 32.25 42.35 10.04
N ALA A 202 32.97 41.53 9.28
CA ALA A 202 32.39 40.37 8.61
C ALA A 202 31.81 39.35 9.61
N THR A 203 32.53 39.07 10.71
CA THR A 203 32.06 38.20 11.80
C THR A 203 30.82 38.76 12.49
N LEU A 204 30.65 40.08 12.60
CA LEU A 204 29.40 40.65 13.13
C LEU A 204 28.21 40.42 12.18
N ALA A 205 28.44 40.51 10.87
CA ALA A 205 27.39 40.31 9.87
C ALA A 205 26.97 38.83 9.76
N ASP A 206 27.92 37.91 9.89
CA ASP A 206 27.70 36.46 9.84
C ASP A 206 28.42 35.77 11.01
N PRO A 207 27.84 35.77 12.23
CA PRO A 207 28.53 35.33 13.44
C PRO A 207 28.75 33.82 13.50
N TRP A 208 27.88 33.03 12.87
CA TRP A 208 28.06 31.59 12.72
C TRP A 208 27.30 31.10 11.50
N THR A 209 27.53 29.85 11.08
CA THR A 209 26.72 29.13 10.11
C THR A 209 26.31 27.80 10.74
N LEU A 210 25.06 27.39 10.59
CA LEU A 210 24.60 26.11 11.12
C LEU A 210 25.28 24.97 10.36
N SER A 211 26.14 24.22 11.05
CA SER A 211 26.73 23.00 10.51
C SER A 211 25.75 21.84 10.54
N ALA A 212 25.96 20.87 9.66
CA ALA A 212 25.06 19.76 9.46
C ALA A 212 25.81 18.42 9.42
N ILE A 213 25.33 17.45 10.19
CA ILE A 213 25.70 16.04 10.13
C ILE A 213 24.44 15.26 9.76
N ASN A 214 24.30 14.99 8.47
CA ASN A 214 23.26 14.11 7.97
C ASN A 214 23.80 12.68 7.95
N ILE A 215 23.21 11.81 8.78
CA ILE A 215 23.65 10.42 8.98
C ILE A 215 23.63 9.63 7.67
N GLN A 216 22.56 9.75 6.90
CA GLN A 216 22.43 9.11 5.60
C GLN A 216 21.78 10.07 4.60
N PRO A 217 22.59 10.81 3.84
CA PRO A 217 22.09 11.70 2.80
C PRO A 217 21.36 10.93 1.70
N THR A 218 20.16 11.39 1.35
CA THR A 218 19.35 10.76 0.31
C THR A 218 19.25 11.67 -0.90
N THR A 219 20.19 11.66 -1.84
CA THR A 219 20.23 12.67 -2.94
C THR A 219 19.18 12.50 -4.05
N GLN A 220 18.31 11.49 -3.97
CA GLN A 220 17.29 11.24 -5.01
C GLN A 220 16.17 12.29 -4.92
N GLY A 221 15.88 13.08 -5.96
CA GLY A 221 14.84 14.12 -5.89
C GLY A 221 13.40 13.59 -5.77
N SER A 222 13.16 12.32 -6.07
CA SER A 222 11.83 11.67 -6.11
C SER A 222 11.62 10.65 -4.99
N ARG A 223 12.18 10.89 -3.79
CA ARG A 223 12.17 9.96 -2.62
C ARG A 223 10.79 9.40 -2.28
N LEU A 224 9.75 10.24 -2.39
CA LEU A 224 8.37 9.83 -2.16
C LEU A 224 7.92 8.72 -3.13
N ILE A 225 8.37 8.75 -4.39
CA ILE A 225 8.06 7.73 -5.41
C ILE A 225 8.64 6.38 -5.00
N TYR A 226 9.91 6.35 -4.57
CA TYR A 226 10.57 5.12 -4.14
C TYR A 226 9.90 4.49 -2.92
N ASN A 227 9.41 5.30 -1.99
CA ASN A 227 8.77 4.80 -0.78
C ASN A 227 7.30 4.44 -0.99
N THR A 228 6.56 5.16 -1.83
CA THR A 228 5.09 4.99 -1.95
C THR A 228 4.67 4.29 -3.24
N LEU A 229 5.12 4.78 -4.40
CA LEU A 229 4.71 4.25 -5.70
C LEU A 229 5.30 2.86 -5.95
N VAL A 230 6.53 2.59 -5.50
CA VAL A 230 7.10 1.24 -5.60
C VAL A 230 6.28 0.23 -4.81
N VAL A 231 5.87 0.58 -3.58
CA VAL A 231 4.99 -0.28 -2.76
C VAL A 231 3.66 -0.54 -3.48
N ILE A 232 3.04 0.49 -4.07
CA ILE A 232 1.81 0.33 -4.86
C ILE A 232 2.02 -0.60 -6.05
N LEU A 233 3.10 -0.42 -6.81
CA LEU A 233 3.40 -1.24 -7.99
C LEU A 233 3.65 -2.70 -7.62
N ILE A 234 4.34 -2.96 -6.49
CA ILE A 234 4.48 -4.33 -5.95
C ILE A 234 3.09 -4.92 -5.65
N LEU A 235 2.21 -4.21 -4.95
CA LEU A 235 0.87 -4.75 -4.65
C LEU A 235 0.04 -5.04 -5.90
N ILE A 236 0.11 -4.17 -6.90
CA ILE A 236 -0.65 -4.30 -8.15
C ILE A 236 -0.10 -5.43 -9.03
N GLN A 237 1.22 -5.56 -9.18
CA GLN A 237 1.80 -6.63 -10.01
C GLN A 237 1.45 -8.02 -9.43
N GLU A 238 1.49 -8.18 -8.10
CA GLU A 238 1.12 -9.44 -7.44
C GLU A 238 -0.33 -9.80 -7.73
N PHE A 239 -1.24 -8.81 -7.66
CA PHE A 239 -2.65 -9.02 -7.97
C PHE A 239 -2.89 -9.47 -9.43
N PHE A 240 -2.20 -8.85 -10.39
CA PHE A 240 -2.36 -9.22 -11.80
C PHE A 240 -1.87 -10.64 -12.08
N TYR A 241 -0.70 -11.01 -11.54
CA TYR A 241 -0.19 -12.37 -11.71
C TYR A 241 -1.07 -13.41 -11.00
N LEU A 242 -1.60 -13.07 -9.83
CA LEU A 242 -2.56 -13.91 -9.12
C LEU A 242 -3.83 -14.17 -9.94
N GLY A 243 -4.39 -13.13 -10.58
CA GLY A 243 -5.55 -13.26 -11.46
C GLY A 243 -5.27 -14.14 -12.68
N TYR A 244 -4.07 -14.00 -13.27
CA TYR A 244 -3.61 -14.84 -14.37
C TYR A 244 -3.48 -16.31 -13.93
N LEU A 245 -2.86 -16.57 -12.77
CA LEU A 245 -2.79 -17.92 -12.21
C LEU A 245 -4.17 -18.50 -11.94
N ASN A 246 -5.09 -17.74 -11.35
CA ASN A 246 -6.45 -18.24 -11.11
C ASN A 246 -7.15 -18.65 -12.42
N GLY A 247 -6.96 -17.89 -13.50
CA GLY A 247 -7.46 -18.24 -14.83
C GLY A 247 -6.88 -19.54 -15.38
N LEU A 248 -5.55 -19.73 -15.28
CA LEU A 248 -4.90 -20.98 -15.69
C LEU A 248 -5.48 -22.20 -14.95
N TYR A 249 -5.62 -22.13 -13.63
CA TYR A 249 -6.13 -23.26 -12.85
C TYR A 249 -7.59 -23.60 -13.16
N GLN A 250 -8.41 -22.61 -13.53
CA GLN A 250 -9.77 -22.85 -14.00
C GLN A 250 -9.80 -23.47 -15.40
N GLN A 251 -9.07 -22.91 -16.36
CA GLN A 251 -9.12 -23.33 -17.76
C GLN A 251 -8.58 -24.75 -17.95
N PHE A 252 -7.53 -25.12 -17.23
CA PHE A 252 -6.95 -26.46 -17.29
C PHE A 252 -7.64 -27.46 -16.34
N HIS A 253 -8.76 -27.09 -15.72
CA HIS A 253 -9.51 -27.94 -14.78
C HIS A 253 -8.62 -28.58 -13.69
N LEU A 254 -7.59 -27.88 -13.24
CA LEU A 254 -6.59 -28.43 -12.31
C LEU A 254 -7.21 -28.77 -10.95
N TYR A 255 -8.23 -28.03 -10.53
CA TYR A 255 -8.92 -28.25 -9.26
C TYR A 255 -9.74 -29.55 -9.20
N THR A 256 -10.09 -30.16 -10.34
CA THR A 256 -10.83 -31.43 -10.39
C THR A 256 -9.95 -32.60 -10.83
N SER A 257 -8.82 -32.33 -11.50
CA SER A 257 -7.92 -33.35 -12.05
C SER A 257 -6.72 -33.70 -11.17
N VAL A 258 -6.37 -32.86 -10.18
CA VAL A 258 -5.16 -33.03 -9.36
C VAL A 258 -5.48 -32.96 -7.86
N ASP A 259 -4.76 -33.74 -7.05
CA ASP A 259 -4.87 -33.69 -5.59
C ASP A 259 -4.61 -32.29 -5.02
N ALA A 260 -5.49 -31.81 -4.13
CA ALA A 260 -5.42 -30.48 -3.53
C ALA A 260 -4.08 -30.18 -2.83
N HIS A 261 -3.44 -31.18 -2.22
CA HIS A 261 -2.13 -31.01 -1.59
C HIS A 261 -1.02 -30.66 -2.60
N ARG A 262 -1.02 -31.31 -3.77
CA ARG A 262 -0.05 -31.03 -4.84
C ARG A 262 -0.28 -29.65 -5.44
N ILE A 263 -1.55 -29.29 -5.65
CA ILE A 263 -1.96 -27.94 -6.09
C ILE A 263 -1.44 -26.90 -5.10
N ALA A 264 -1.61 -27.11 -3.79
CA ALA A 264 -1.16 -26.17 -2.77
C ALA A 264 0.36 -25.97 -2.82
N ILE A 265 1.15 -27.04 -2.86
CA ILE A 265 2.62 -26.95 -2.94
C ILE A 265 3.06 -26.23 -4.20
N ILE A 266 2.55 -26.63 -5.38
CA ILE A 266 2.93 -26.01 -6.65
C ILE A 266 2.56 -24.52 -6.67
N ARG A 267 1.37 -24.18 -6.15
CA ARG A 267 0.93 -22.79 -6.04
C ARG A 267 1.86 -21.96 -5.16
N GLN A 268 2.31 -22.49 -4.01
CA GLN A 268 3.26 -21.78 -3.16
C GLN A 268 4.65 -21.66 -3.78
N LEU A 269 5.11 -22.66 -4.52
CA LEU A 269 6.39 -22.58 -5.23
C LEU A 269 6.35 -21.53 -6.35
N ILE A 270 5.24 -21.48 -7.10
CA ILE A 270 5.05 -20.49 -8.16
C ILE A 270 4.96 -19.08 -7.57
N SER A 271 4.19 -18.87 -6.49
CA SER A 271 4.08 -17.56 -5.84
C SER A 271 5.42 -17.08 -5.29
N ALA A 272 6.17 -17.97 -4.61
CA ALA A 272 7.51 -17.66 -4.11
C ALA A 272 8.49 -17.33 -5.24
N THR A 273 8.47 -18.10 -6.33
CA THR A 273 9.37 -17.86 -7.48
C THR A 273 9.06 -16.56 -8.21
N TYR A 274 7.77 -16.28 -8.47
CA TYR A 274 7.34 -15.06 -9.14
C TYR A 274 7.72 -13.82 -8.33
N THR A 275 7.39 -13.82 -7.03
CA THR A 275 7.70 -12.71 -6.12
C THR A 275 9.21 -12.53 -5.90
N PHE A 276 9.98 -13.62 -5.90
CA PHE A 276 11.45 -13.58 -5.80
C PHE A 276 12.09 -12.90 -7.02
N ILE A 277 11.64 -13.24 -8.23
CA ILE A 277 12.11 -12.60 -9.47
C ILE A 277 11.58 -11.16 -9.57
N GLY A 278 10.31 -10.93 -9.24
CA GLY A 278 9.69 -9.60 -9.28
C GLY A 278 10.39 -8.62 -8.35
N SER A 279 10.65 -9.01 -7.11
CA SER A 279 11.41 -8.20 -6.14
C SER A 279 12.87 -7.99 -6.56
N LEU A 280 13.49 -8.96 -7.27
CA LEU A 280 14.82 -8.77 -7.86
C LEU A 280 14.80 -7.69 -8.94
N CYS A 281 13.79 -7.69 -9.82
CA CYS A 281 13.60 -6.66 -10.83
C CYS A 281 13.39 -5.28 -10.19
N THR A 282 12.54 -5.18 -9.15
CA THR A 282 12.31 -3.94 -8.42
C THR A 282 13.59 -3.43 -7.76
N THR A 283 14.31 -4.31 -7.04
CA THR A 283 15.56 -3.95 -6.36
C THR A 283 16.65 -3.58 -7.37
N GLY A 284 16.76 -4.34 -8.47
CA GLY A 284 17.64 -4.05 -9.59
C GLY A 284 17.37 -2.70 -10.23
N ALA A 285 16.10 -2.31 -10.41
CA ALA A 285 15.73 -1.00 -10.93
C ALA A 285 16.11 0.12 -9.96
N ILE A 286 15.81 -0.02 -8.65
CA ILE A 286 16.26 0.93 -7.62
C ILE A 286 17.78 1.11 -7.69
N TRP A 287 18.52 0.00 -7.80
CA TRP A 287 19.98 0.05 -7.87
C TRP A 287 20.51 0.61 -9.20
N ALA A 288 19.85 0.38 -10.33
CA ALA A 288 20.27 0.91 -11.62
C ALA A 288 20.15 2.44 -11.70
N PHE A 289 19.14 3.01 -11.02
CA PHE A 289 18.84 4.44 -11.06
C PHE A 289 19.29 5.22 -9.80
N ARG A 290 20.20 4.64 -8.98
CA ARG A 290 20.63 5.21 -7.69
C ARG A 290 21.64 6.37 -7.76
N TYR A 291 21.58 7.26 -8.74
CA TYR A 291 22.60 8.28 -8.97
C TYR A 291 22.91 9.13 -7.72
N GLY A 292 24.18 9.16 -7.28
CA GLY A 292 24.63 9.93 -6.11
C GLY A 292 24.27 9.33 -4.74
N TRP A 293 23.56 8.19 -4.69
CA TRP A 293 23.20 7.53 -3.44
C TRP A 293 24.23 6.47 -3.04
N HIS A 294 24.81 6.67 -1.86
CA HIS A 294 25.95 5.90 -1.37
C HIS A 294 25.47 4.63 -0.65
N VAL A 295 25.03 3.63 -1.42
CA VAL A 295 24.63 2.30 -0.93
C VAL A 295 25.46 1.18 -1.57
N ASN A 296 25.76 0.15 -0.78
CA ASN A 296 26.68 -0.94 -1.12
C ASN A 296 25.96 -2.21 -1.65
N GLY A 297 26.74 -3.23 -2.03
CA GLY A 297 26.21 -4.50 -2.53
C GLY A 297 25.59 -5.41 -1.46
N ALA A 298 25.98 -5.28 -0.19
CA ALA A 298 25.33 -6.01 0.90
C ALA A 298 23.91 -5.48 1.14
N GLN A 299 23.74 -4.16 1.10
CA GLN A 299 22.43 -3.50 1.17
C GLN A 299 21.53 -3.92 0.00
N PHE A 300 22.08 -4.17 -1.19
CA PHE A 300 21.31 -4.73 -2.32
C PHE A 300 20.67 -6.07 -1.97
N MET A 301 21.48 -7.01 -1.48
CA MET A 301 21.02 -8.35 -1.17
C MET A 301 19.97 -8.35 -0.06
N ILE A 302 20.17 -7.54 0.99
CA ILE A 302 19.23 -7.48 2.11
C ILE A 302 17.95 -6.74 1.71
N THR A 303 18.03 -5.66 0.93
CA THR A 303 16.84 -4.99 0.36
C THR A 303 16.06 -5.94 -0.53
N TRP A 304 16.73 -6.74 -1.36
CA TRP A 304 16.05 -7.72 -2.20
C TRP A 304 15.31 -8.76 -1.36
N MET A 305 15.93 -9.36 -0.35
CA MET A 305 15.26 -10.34 0.52
C MET A 305 14.09 -9.72 1.30
N ALA A 306 14.23 -8.47 1.75
CA ALA A 306 13.15 -7.77 2.44
C ALA A 306 11.96 -7.47 1.51
N LEU A 307 12.22 -6.99 0.29
CA LEU A 307 11.19 -6.76 -0.72
C LEU A 307 10.57 -8.07 -1.23
N TRP A 308 11.33 -9.15 -1.28
CA TRP A 308 10.80 -10.48 -1.60
C TRP A 308 9.80 -10.94 -0.53
N LEU A 309 10.17 -10.89 0.75
CA LEU A 309 9.26 -11.22 1.85
C LEU A 309 8.00 -10.37 1.79
N PHE A 310 8.14 -9.05 1.56
CA PHE A 310 7.00 -8.15 1.42
C PHE A 310 6.12 -8.46 0.21
N ALA A 311 6.70 -8.79 -0.95
CA ALA A 311 5.94 -9.17 -2.14
C ALA A 311 5.19 -10.50 -1.91
N HIS A 312 5.87 -11.49 -1.33
CA HIS A 312 5.31 -12.82 -1.11
C HIS A 312 4.17 -12.82 -0.10
N LEU A 313 4.33 -12.15 1.05
CA LEU A 313 3.24 -12.04 2.03
C LEU A 313 2.02 -11.31 1.45
N ASN A 314 2.22 -10.28 0.62
CA ASN A 314 1.10 -9.58 -0.01
C ASN A 314 0.45 -10.43 -1.09
N PHE A 315 1.21 -11.18 -1.88
CA PHE A 315 0.66 -12.16 -2.81
C PHE A 315 -0.26 -13.14 -2.07
N LEU A 316 0.16 -13.64 -0.89
CA LEU A 316 -0.63 -14.54 -0.06
C LEU A 316 -1.90 -13.88 0.48
N VAL A 317 -1.82 -12.64 0.98
CA VAL A 317 -3.01 -11.88 1.44
C VAL A 317 -4.01 -11.68 0.30
N LEU A 318 -3.53 -11.30 -0.88
CA LEU A 318 -4.38 -11.14 -2.06
C LEU A 318 -4.97 -12.49 -2.51
N ASP A 319 -4.23 -13.58 -2.39
CA ASP A 319 -4.73 -14.93 -2.67
C ASP A 319 -5.91 -15.26 -1.73
N VAL A 320 -5.77 -14.96 -0.44
CA VAL A 320 -6.85 -15.09 0.55
C VAL A 320 -8.06 -14.26 0.13
N PHE A 321 -7.91 -13.01 -0.32
CA PHE A 321 -9.05 -12.25 -0.84
C PHE A 321 -9.75 -12.96 -2.00
N THR A 322 -9.00 -13.50 -2.95
CA THR A 322 -9.58 -14.21 -4.11
C THR A 322 -10.26 -15.53 -3.76
N ILE A 323 -9.96 -16.13 -2.59
CA ILE A 323 -10.55 -17.39 -2.13
C ILE A 323 -11.79 -17.16 -1.28
N TRP A 324 -11.74 -16.14 -0.41
CA TRP A 324 -12.71 -15.96 0.68
C TRP A 324 -13.77 -14.91 0.38
N LEU A 325 -13.51 -13.97 -0.54
CA LEU A 325 -14.48 -12.97 -0.97
C LEU A 325 -15.18 -13.40 -2.25
N ALA A 326 -16.42 -12.94 -2.44
CA ALA A 326 -17.11 -13.12 -3.70
C ALA A 326 -16.43 -12.28 -4.81
N PRO A 327 -16.42 -12.74 -6.09
CA PRO A 327 -15.65 -12.11 -7.16
C PRO A 327 -15.87 -10.59 -7.32
N PRO A 328 -17.09 -10.03 -7.20
CA PRO A 328 -17.32 -8.59 -7.33
C PRO A 328 -16.61 -7.74 -6.26
N PHE A 329 -16.35 -8.29 -5.07
CA PHE A 329 -15.74 -7.56 -3.95
C PHE A 329 -14.22 -7.68 -3.93
N VAL A 330 -13.61 -8.56 -4.72
CA VAL A 330 -12.15 -8.74 -4.73
C VAL A 330 -11.40 -7.46 -5.13
N PRO A 331 -11.78 -6.74 -6.22
CA PRO A 331 -11.14 -5.46 -6.55
C PRO A 331 -11.34 -4.39 -5.46
N MET A 332 -12.48 -4.43 -4.76
CA MET A 332 -12.78 -3.52 -3.65
C MET A 332 -11.88 -3.77 -2.44
N ALA A 333 -11.61 -5.04 -2.12
CA ALA A 333 -10.67 -5.42 -1.08
C ALA A 333 -9.23 -5.08 -1.46
N LEU A 334 -8.84 -5.28 -2.71
CA LEU A 334 -7.52 -4.89 -3.23
C LEU A 334 -7.28 -3.39 -3.02
N ILE A 335 -8.17 -2.52 -3.52
CA ILE A 335 -7.97 -1.07 -3.41
C ILE A 335 -7.96 -0.62 -1.94
N SER A 336 -8.80 -1.23 -1.11
CA SER A 336 -8.79 -0.95 0.34
C SER A 336 -7.46 -1.34 0.97
N TRP A 337 -6.96 -2.54 0.69
CA TRP A 337 -5.67 -3.03 1.19
C TRP A 337 -4.51 -2.14 0.77
N VAL A 338 -4.50 -1.70 -0.50
CA VAL A 338 -3.50 -0.77 -1.03
C VAL A 338 -3.55 0.57 -0.29
N VAL A 339 -4.73 1.19 -0.17
CA VAL A 339 -4.87 2.50 0.48
C VAL A 339 -4.45 2.43 1.95
N LEU A 340 -4.85 1.38 2.68
CA LEU A 340 -4.46 1.18 4.07
C LEU A 340 -2.93 1.06 4.21
N ASN A 341 -2.30 0.23 3.39
CA ASN A 341 -0.85 0.05 3.41
C ASN A 341 -0.08 1.32 3.05
N VAL A 342 -0.48 2.02 1.99
CA VAL A 342 0.21 3.24 1.54
C VAL A 342 0.06 4.37 2.56
N SER A 343 -1.13 4.59 3.10
CA SER A 343 -1.36 5.63 4.10
C SER A 343 -0.51 5.46 5.36
N SER A 344 -0.13 4.23 5.71
CA SER A 344 0.74 3.92 6.86
C SER A 344 2.21 4.36 6.71
N ILE A 345 2.63 4.73 5.49
CA ILE A 345 4.01 5.12 5.17
C ILE A 345 4.11 6.55 4.62
N LEU A 346 3.00 7.28 4.50
CA LEU A 346 3.02 8.67 4.01
C LEU A 346 3.65 9.63 5.03
N LEU A 347 3.37 9.39 6.30
CA LEU A 347 3.86 10.20 7.41
C LEU A 347 4.31 9.32 8.56
N PRO A 348 5.25 9.79 9.38
CA PRO A 348 5.51 9.18 10.67
C PRO A 348 4.28 9.32 11.57
N PHE A 349 4.04 8.29 12.38
CA PHE A 349 2.82 8.19 13.18
C PHE A 349 2.72 9.26 14.29
N GLU A 350 3.83 9.89 14.66
CA GLU A 350 3.89 11.05 15.54
C GLU A 350 3.15 12.27 14.96
N LEU A 351 3.07 12.38 13.63
CA LEU A 351 2.32 13.44 12.94
C LEU A 351 0.89 13.06 12.60
N SER A 352 0.55 11.78 12.66
CA SER A 352 -0.79 11.28 12.40
C SER A 352 -1.68 11.33 13.66
N PRO A 353 -2.99 11.56 13.53
CA PRO A 353 -3.92 11.40 14.65
C PRO A 353 -3.84 10.00 15.26
N GLY A 354 -4.02 9.89 16.58
CA GLY A 354 -3.81 8.64 17.33
C GLY A 354 -4.58 7.42 16.82
N PHE A 355 -5.74 7.62 16.18
CA PHE A 355 -6.52 6.56 15.55
C PHE A 355 -5.70 5.79 14.51
N TYR A 356 -4.87 6.44 13.70
CA TYR A 356 -4.16 5.81 12.57
C TYR A 356 -2.94 4.99 12.99
N LYS A 357 -2.57 5.01 14.27
CA LYS A 357 -1.40 4.28 14.79
C LYS A 357 -1.57 2.76 14.73
N TRP A 358 -2.79 2.24 14.54
CA TRP A 358 -2.97 0.80 14.28
C TRP A 358 -2.22 0.34 13.02
N GLY A 359 -1.87 1.28 12.12
CA GLY A 359 -1.05 1.03 10.94
C GLY A 359 0.34 0.44 11.23
N TYR A 360 0.82 0.43 12.47
CA TYR A 360 1.99 -0.36 12.88
C TYR A 360 1.86 -1.85 12.55
N ALA A 361 0.63 -2.37 12.51
CA ALA A 361 0.35 -3.75 12.14
C ALA A 361 0.35 -3.98 10.61
N LEU A 362 0.43 -2.94 9.78
CA LEU A 362 0.39 -3.09 8.33
C LEU A 362 1.76 -3.45 7.76
N PRO A 363 1.83 -4.37 6.78
CA PRO A 363 3.10 -4.84 6.26
C PRO A 363 3.87 -3.73 5.52
N ALA A 364 3.20 -2.76 4.89
CA ALA A 364 3.86 -1.64 4.24
C ALA A 364 4.64 -0.76 5.24
N HIS A 365 4.07 -0.51 6.42
CA HIS A 365 4.78 0.21 7.47
C HIS A 365 6.01 -0.57 7.96
N ALA A 366 5.84 -1.87 8.19
CA ALA A 366 6.93 -2.73 8.65
C ALA A 366 8.07 -2.80 7.62
N ILE A 367 7.78 -3.03 6.33
CA ILE A 367 8.83 -3.05 5.29
C ILE A 367 9.50 -1.69 5.16
N PHE A 368 8.76 -0.59 5.32
CA PHE A 368 9.35 0.75 5.29
C PHE A 368 10.42 0.93 6.38
N GLN A 369 10.14 0.51 7.62
CA GLN A 369 11.13 0.59 8.70
C GLN A 369 12.36 -0.29 8.44
N VAL A 370 12.14 -1.49 7.89
CA VAL A 370 13.24 -2.38 7.50
C VAL A 370 14.09 -1.74 6.39
N MET A 371 13.46 -1.10 5.40
CA MET A 371 14.18 -0.39 4.32
C MET A 371 14.99 0.79 4.86
N VAL A 372 14.42 1.62 5.75
CA VAL A 372 15.14 2.74 6.36
C VAL A 372 16.35 2.23 7.16
N ASP A 373 16.22 1.14 7.90
CA ASP A 373 17.35 0.55 8.64
C ASP A 373 18.46 0.05 7.71
N ILE A 374 18.10 -0.72 6.67
CA ILE A 374 19.07 -1.23 5.69
C ILE A 374 19.81 -0.06 5.03
N TRP A 375 19.07 0.95 4.56
CA TRP A 375 19.64 2.05 3.78
C TRP A 375 20.44 3.04 4.62
N SER A 376 20.10 3.20 5.89
CA SER A 376 20.85 4.04 6.84
C SER A 376 22.00 3.29 7.54
N GLY A 377 22.23 2.03 7.20
CA GLY A 377 23.35 1.24 7.76
C GLY A 377 23.12 0.82 9.22
N GLY A 378 21.88 0.59 9.63
CA GLY A 378 21.51 0.22 10.99
C GLY A 378 21.03 1.37 11.86
N CYS A 379 20.84 2.57 11.30
CA CYS A 379 20.32 3.74 12.01
C CYS A 379 18.79 3.82 11.99
N ASN A 380 18.13 2.67 12.17
CA ASN A 380 16.71 2.59 12.48
C ASN A 380 16.36 1.26 13.20
N PRO A 381 16.73 1.08 14.49
CA PRO A 381 16.57 -0.18 15.23
C PRO A 381 15.11 -0.50 15.60
N GLN A 382 14.26 -0.70 14.59
CA GLN A 382 12.84 -1.05 14.69
C GLN A 382 12.54 -2.44 14.10
N LEU A 383 13.60 -3.22 13.83
CA LEU A 383 13.49 -4.57 13.27
C LEU A 383 12.81 -5.54 14.24
N ASP A 384 12.90 -5.26 15.54
CA ASP A 384 12.35 -6.05 16.63
C ASP A 384 10.83 -6.23 16.53
N TYR A 385 10.09 -5.21 16.08
CA TYR A 385 8.66 -5.33 15.79
C TYR A 385 8.35 -5.50 14.30
N ALA A 386 9.13 -4.87 13.42
CA ALA A 386 8.82 -4.85 11.99
C ALA A 386 8.92 -6.25 11.36
N LEU A 387 9.97 -7.02 11.67
CA LEU A 387 10.14 -8.36 11.12
C LEU A 387 9.05 -9.33 11.62
N PRO A 388 8.71 -9.40 12.92
CA PRO A 388 7.60 -10.23 13.38
C PRO A 388 6.27 -9.93 12.69
N VAL A 389 5.96 -8.65 12.41
CA VAL A 389 4.74 -8.30 11.66
C VAL A 389 4.76 -8.91 10.27
N LEU A 390 5.87 -8.77 9.52
CA LEU A 390 6.00 -9.36 8.18
C LEU A 390 5.88 -10.89 8.22
N PHE A 391 6.59 -11.54 9.15
CA PHE A 391 6.54 -13.00 9.30
C PHE A 391 5.18 -13.51 9.77
N ALA A 392 4.43 -12.74 10.57
CA ALA A 392 3.08 -13.10 10.97
C ALA A 392 2.14 -13.15 9.75
N TYR A 393 2.19 -12.15 8.87
CA TYR A 393 1.42 -12.18 7.62
C TYR A 393 1.85 -13.30 6.69
N GLU A 394 3.14 -13.56 6.59
CA GLU A 394 3.71 -14.63 5.78
C GLU A 394 3.17 -16.01 6.21
N VAL A 395 3.30 -16.33 7.52
CA VAL A 395 2.84 -17.61 8.08
C VAL A 395 1.32 -17.74 7.99
N VAL A 396 0.57 -16.71 8.38
CA VAL A 396 -0.91 -16.74 8.31
C VAL A 396 -1.39 -16.84 6.86
N GLY A 397 -0.76 -16.10 5.96
CA GLY A 397 -1.03 -16.12 4.53
C GLY A 397 -0.80 -17.48 3.92
N MET A 398 0.33 -18.13 4.22
CA MET A 398 0.65 -19.48 3.75
C MET A 398 -0.39 -20.51 4.21
N VAL A 399 -0.78 -20.45 5.49
CA VAL A 399 -1.80 -21.36 6.06
C VAL A 399 -3.15 -21.13 5.40
N LEU A 400 -3.62 -19.88 5.32
CA LEU A 400 -4.94 -19.55 4.78
C LEU A 400 -5.04 -19.78 3.26
N SER A 401 -3.97 -19.50 2.51
CA SER A 401 -3.87 -19.80 1.07
C SER A 401 -3.91 -21.31 0.85
N SER A 402 -3.16 -22.09 1.63
CA SER A 402 -3.15 -23.56 1.52
C SER A 402 -4.52 -24.16 1.84
N LEU A 403 -5.16 -23.75 2.95
CA LEU A 403 -6.54 -24.12 3.27
C LEU A 403 -7.53 -23.70 2.17
N GLY A 404 -7.29 -22.55 1.57
CA GLY A 404 -8.07 -22.02 0.47
C GLY A 404 -8.02 -22.88 -0.79
N VAL A 405 -6.89 -23.53 -1.08
CA VAL A 405 -6.78 -24.49 -2.18
C VAL A 405 -7.68 -25.70 -1.94
N TYR A 406 -7.68 -26.28 -0.74
CA TYR A 406 -8.59 -27.38 -0.41
C TYR A 406 -10.05 -26.97 -0.56
N ARG A 407 -10.38 -25.75 -0.12
CA ARG A 407 -11.71 -25.17 -0.31
C ARG A 407 -12.07 -25.07 -1.79
N ARG A 408 -11.19 -24.51 -2.64
CA ARG A 408 -11.44 -24.38 -4.09
C ARG A 408 -11.60 -25.73 -4.79
N ALA A 409 -10.76 -26.71 -4.45
CA ALA A 409 -10.87 -28.06 -4.99
C ALA A 409 -12.22 -28.70 -4.62
N HIS A 410 -12.65 -28.58 -3.36
CA HIS A 410 -13.94 -29.09 -2.90
C HIS A 410 -15.12 -28.46 -3.66
N TYR A 411 -15.15 -27.13 -3.80
CA TYR A 411 -16.22 -26.46 -4.56
C TYR A 411 -16.17 -26.73 -6.06
N ALA A 412 -14.98 -26.98 -6.64
CA ALA A 412 -14.85 -27.34 -8.04
C ALA A 412 -15.45 -28.72 -8.33
N VAL A 413 -15.22 -29.71 -7.47
CA VAL A 413 -15.81 -31.05 -7.58
C VAL A 413 -17.33 -30.99 -7.46
N LEU A 414 -17.86 -30.29 -6.44
CA LEU A 414 -19.30 -30.10 -6.27
C LEU A 414 -19.96 -29.42 -7.48
N ALA A 415 -19.25 -28.48 -8.13
CA ALA A 415 -19.75 -27.82 -9.32
C ALA A 415 -19.76 -28.74 -10.55
N GLU A 416 -18.81 -29.67 -10.65
CA GLU A 416 -18.77 -30.67 -11.72
C GLU A 416 -19.90 -31.70 -11.54
N GLU A 417 -20.13 -32.17 -10.31
CA GLU A 417 -21.23 -33.08 -9.97
C GLU A 417 -22.59 -32.44 -10.26
N ALA A 418 -22.82 -31.19 -9.83
CA ALA A 418 -24.06 -30.48 -10.12
C ALA A 418 -24.30 -30.27 -11.64
N LYS A 419 -23.24 -30.07 -12.42
CA LYS A 419 -23.33 -30.00 -13.89
C LYS A 419 -23.73 -31.35 -14.48
N LYS A 420 -23.13 -32.45 -14.02
CA LYS A 420 -23.48 -33.80 -14.47
C LYS A 420 -24.94 -34.12 -14.13
N GLU A 421 -25.38 -33.86 -12.90
CA GLU A 421 -26.79 -34.07 -12.49
C GLU A 421 -27.77 -33.26 -13.35
N SER A 422 -27.43 -32.01 -13.69
CA SER A 422 -28.29 -31.19 -14.56
C SER A 422 -28.34 -31.72 -15.99
N GLN A 423 -27.22 -32.21 -16.52
CA GLN A 423 -27.15 -32.80 -17.86
C GLN A 423 -27.93 -34.11 -17.94
N GLU A 424 -27.85 -34.94 -16.90
CA GLU A 424 -28.63 -36.17 -16.79
C GLU A 424 -30.13 -35.88 -16.72
N ARG A 425 -30.56 -34.88 -15.93
CA ARG A 425 -31.98 -34.47 -15.88
C ARG A 425 -32.48 -33.97 -17.23
N LEU A 426 -31.69 -33.14 -17.92
CA LEU A 426 -32.04 -32.66 -19.26
C LEU A 426 -32.10 -33.79 -20.30
N ALA A 427 -31.24 -34.81 -20.19
CA ALA A 427 -31.27 -35.97 -21.06
C ALA A 427 -32.53 -36.83 -20.83
N VAL A 428 -32.90 -37.08 -19.57
CA VAL A 428 -34.11 -37.82 -19.21
C VAL A 428 -35.38 -37.07 -19.65
N ASP A 429 -35.42 -35.75 -19.48
CA ASP A 429 -36.56 -34.94 -19.94
C ASP A 429 -36.68 -34.94 -21.47
N ALA A 430 -35.55 -34.91 -22.19
CA ALA A 430 -35.54 -35.01 -23.65
C ALA A 430 -35.98 -36.39 -24.17
N GLU A 431 -35.57 -37.47 -23.50
CA GLU A 431 -36.01 -38.84 -23.83
C GLU A 431 -37.50 -39.05 -23.54
N GLY A 432 -38.01 -38.51 -22.43
CA GLY A 432 -39.43 -38.58 -22.06
C GLY A 432 -40.36 -37.77 -22.96
N GLU A 433 -39.85 -36.73 -23.65
CA GLU A 433 -40.60 -36.03 -24.70
C GLU A 433 -40.55 -36.77 -26.04
N ALA A 434 -39.42 -37.39 -26.40
CA ALA A 434 -39.31 -38.21 -27.61
C ALA A 434 -40.23 -39.46 -27.56
N GLU A 435 -40.43 -40.07 -26.38
CA GLU A 435 -41.39 -41.16 -26.18
C GLU A 435 -42.86 -40.71 -26.28
N LYS A 436 -43.16 -39.43 -25.99
CA LYS A 436 -44.52 -38.87 -26.16
C LYS A 436 -44.84 -38.50 -27.60
N GLU A 437 -43.83 -38.26 -28.44
CA GLU A 437 -44.00 -37.91 -29.85
C GLU A 437 -44.07 -39.12 -30.80
N THR A 438 -44.01 -40.37 -30.31
CA THR A 438 -44.20 -41.56 -31.15
C THR A 438 -45.63 -42.12 -31.03
N PRO A 439 -46.52 -41.94 -32.04
CA PRO A 439 -47.83 -42.60 -32.03
C PRO A 439 -47.65 -44.08 -32.38
N GLY A 440 -48.21 -44.96 -31.54
CA GLY A 440 -48.19 -46.40 -31.74
C GLY A 440 -48.77 -46.81 -33.10
N SER A 441 -47.94 -47.45 -33.91
CA SER A 441 -48.36 -48.25 -35.06
C SER A 441 -48.51 -49.69 -34.60
N ASN A 442 -49.73 -50.21 -34.57
CA ASN A 442 -50.05 -51.60 -34.90
C ASN A 442 -51.57 -51.73 -35.07
N GLY A 443 -51.99 -52.10 -36.28
CA GLY A 443 -53.40 -52.24 -36.66
C GLY A 443 -53.90 -53.67 -36.61
N GLU A 444 -55.23 -53.82 -36.66
CA GLU A 444 -55.92 -54.98 -37.22
C GLU A 444 -57.38 -54.62 -37.62
N GLN A 445 -57.94 -55.42 -38.53
CA GLN A 445 -58.98 -55.14 -39.55
C GLN A 445 -60.45 -55.08 -39.03
N GLY A 446 -61.35 -54.48 -39.84
CA GLY A 446 -62.75 -54.06 -39.51
C GLY A 446 -63.88 -55.12 -39.62
N PRO A 447 -65.16 -54.85 -40.02
CA PRO A 447 -65.82 -53.58 -40.43
C PRO A 447 -67.23 -53.28 -39.81
N ALA A 448 -67.75 -52.07 -40.13
CA ALA A 448 -69.15 -51.61 -40.22
C ALA A 448 -70.05 -51.44 -38.95
N GLY A 449 -70.56 -50.21 -38.76
CA GLY A 449 -71.70 -49.87 -37.91
C GLY A 449 -71.86 -48.34 -37.78
N GLU A 450 -73.02 -47.82 -38.15
CA GLU A 450 -73.39 -46.39 -38.19
C GLU A 450 -73.56 -45.74 -36.80
N ALA A 451 -73.55 -44.40 -36.83
CA ALA A 451 -74.27 -43.44 -35.97
C ALA A 451 -73.48 -42.65 -34.89
N GLU A 452 -73.54 -41.34 -35.14
CA GLU A 452 -73.81 -40.23 -34.20
C GLU A 452 -72.65 -39.39 -33.63
N ALA A 453 -72.93 -38.08 -33.71
CA ALA A 453 -72.05 -36.94 -33.54
C ALA A 453 -71.92 -36.53 -32.08
N GLU A 454 -70.74 -36.03 -31.70
CA GLU A 454 -70.63 -35.01 -30.65
C GLU A 454 -69.39 -34.14 -30.89
N GLU A 455 -69.59 -32.83 -30.76
CA GLU A 455 -68.61 -31.76 -30.94
C GLU A 455 -67.50 -31.83 -29.88
N GLY A 456 -66.25 -31.65 -30.30
CA GLY A 456 -65.10 -31.45 -29.42
C GLY A 456 -64.04 -30.62 -30.13
N GLU A 457 -63.77 -29.43 -29.59
CA GLU A 457 -62.76 -28.48 -30.05
C GLU A 457 -61.35 -29.10 -30.21
N PRO A 458 -60.54 -28.67 -31.19
CA PRO A 458 -59.15 -29.06 -31.24
C PRO A 458 -58.36 -28.23 -30.22
N SER A 459 -57.98 -28.85 -29.10
CA SER A 459 -56.97 -28.30 -28.19
C SER A 459 -55.60 -28.42 -28.87
N GLU A 460 -55.12 -27.31 -29.43
CA GLU A 460 -53.71 -27.12 -29.78
C GLU A 460 -52.89 -27.02 -28.49
N THR A 461 -52.45 -28.15 -27.94
CA THR A 461 -51.38 -28.16 -26.93
C THR A 461 -50.04 -27.91 -27.62
N GLN A 462 -49.61 -26.65 -27.64
CA GLN A 462 -48.27 -26.25 -28.05
C GLN A 462 -47.20 -26.81 -27.09
N PRO A 463 -45.96 -27.08 -27.57
CA PRO A 463 -44.84 -27.55 -26.76
C PRO A 463 -44.19 -26.38 -25.97
N GLU A 464 -44.97 -25.56 -25.27
CA GLU A 464 -44.45 -24.39 -24.55
C GLU A 464 -43.71 -24.76 -23.25
N GLY A 465 -43.90 -25.97 -22.73
CA GLY A 465 -43.32 -26.39 -21.43
C GLY A 465 -41.84 -26.78 -21.47
N PHE A 466 -41.31 -27.30 -22.58
CA PHE A 466 -39.91 -27.74 -22.64
C PHE A 466 -38.93 -26.57 -22.68
N GLY A 467 -39.23 -25.57 -23.51
CA GLY A 467 -38.42 -24.35 -23.61
C GLY A 467 -38.36 -23.56 -22.31
N GLU A 468 -39.49 -23.47 -21.58
CA GLU A 468 -39.52 -22.87 -20.25
C GLU A 468 -38.74 -23.68 -19.21
N ARG A 469 -38.83 -25.02 -19.23
CA ARG A 469 -38.06 -25.89 -18.33
C ARG A 469 -36.55 -25.85 -18.59
N ILE A 470 -36.12 -25.85 -19.84
CA ILE A 470 -34.70 -25.62 -20.21
C ILE A 470 -34.26 -24.25 -19.71
N ARG A 471 -35.10 -23.21 -19.86
CA ARG A 471 -34.78 -21.86 -19.38
C ARG A 471 -34.74 -21.79 -17.85
N GLU A 472 -35.61 -22.51 -17.17
CA GLU A 472 -35.65 -22.61 -15.72
C GLU A 472 -34.44 -23.38 -15.18
N GLU A 473 -34.08 -24.52 -15.77
CA GLU A 473 -32.87 -25.29 -15.42
C GLU A 473 -31.58 -24.56 -15.80
N MET A 474 -31.53 -23.86 -16.95
CA MET A 474 -30.42 -22.95 -17.25
C MET A 474 -30.32 -21.81 -16.22
N SER A 475 -31.45 -21.24 -15.79
CA SER A 475 -31.45 -20.19 -14.76
C SER A 475 -31.09 -20.71 -13.37
N ARG A 476 -31.41 -21.98 -13.07
CA ARG A 476 -30.99 -22.72 -11.88
C ARG A 476 -29.50 -22.99 -11.93
N LEU A 477 -28.98 -23.44 -13.06
CA LEU A 477 -27.56 -23.61 -13.32
C LEU A 477 -26.82 -22.29 -13.18
N GLU A 478 -27.35 -21.18 -13.72
CA GLU A 478 -26.77 -19.84 -13.58
C GLU A 478 -26.80 -19.34 -12.13
N ARG A 479 -27.89 -19.58 -11.38
CA ARG A 479 -27.98 -19.30 -9.94
C ARG A 479 -27.01 -20.16 -9.12
N VAL A 480 -26.88 -21.45 -9.44
CA VAL A 480 -25.94 -22.35 -8.76
C VAL A 480 -24.50 -21.99 -9.13
N HIS A 481 -24.23 -21.58 -10.37
CA HIS A 481 -22.92 -21.08 -10.83
C HIS A 481 -22.53 -19.81 -10.05
N THR A 482 -23.41 -18.82 -10.02
CA THR A 482 -23.17 -17.52 -9.37
C THR A 482 -23.10 -17.61 -7.84
N THR A 483 -23.77 -18.59 -7.21
CA THR A 483 -23.79 -18.74 -5.75
C THR A 483 -22.67 -19.65 -5.23
N ARG A 484 -22.08 -20.54 -6.07
CA ARG A 484 -21.10 -21.57 -5.62
C ARG A 484 -19.73 -21.53 -6.29
N GLN A 485 -19.51 -20.81 -7.39
CA GLN A 485 -18.15 -20.62 -7.94
C GLN A 485 -17.40 -19.49 -7.22
N ASN A 486 -16.60 -19.84 -6.22
CA ASN A 486 -15.64 -18.91 -5.60
C ASN A 486 -14.19 -19.25 -5.99
N THR A 487 -13.91 -19.21 -7.28
CA THR A 487 -12.57 -19.40 -7.85
C THR A 487 -11.76 -18.10 -7.97
N GLY A 488 -12.34 -16.97 -7.54
CA GLY A 488 -11.74 -15.64 -7.67
C GLY A 488 -11.84 -15.07 -9.09
N PRO A 489 -11.50 -13.79 -9.29
CA PRO A 489 -11.41 -13.20 -10.63
C PRO A 489 -10.30 -13.88 -11.43
N SER A 490 -10.63 -14.28 -12.64
CA SER A 490 -9.71 -14.80 -13.65
C SER A 490 -9.70 -13.85 -14.85
N PHE A 491 -8.52 -13.64 -15.43
CA PHE A 491 -8.40 -12.95 -16.72
C PHE A 491 -8.39 -14.00 -17.83
N ASP A 492 -9.06 -13.71 -18.95
CA ASP A 492 -8.99 -14.55 -20.14
C ASP A 492 -7.54 -14.64 -20.63
N LEU A 493 -7.08 -15.85 -20.98
CA LEU A 493 -5.71 -16.05 -21.44
C LEU A 493 -5.49 -15.38 -22.80
N PRO A 494 -4.37 -14.68 -23.02
CA PRO A 494 -4.05 -14.08 -24.31
C PRO A 494 -3.71 -15.12 -25.41
N TYR A 495 -3.51 -16.38 -25.04
CA TYR A 495 -3.20 -17.48 -25.95
C TYR A 495 -4.16 -18.64 -25.70
N THR A 496 -5.15 -18.77 -26.57
CA THR A 496 -5.98 -19.97 -26.72
C THR A 496 -5.73 -20.49 -28.13
N ASP A 497 -4.89 -21.52 -28.25
CA ASP A 497 -4.78 -22.35 -29.46
C ASP A 497 -5.56 -23.65 -29.25
#